data_AF-B3RZC2-F1
#
_entry.id   AF-B3RZC2-F1
#
_cell.length_a   1.000
_cell.length_b   1.000
_cell.length_c   1.000
_cell.angle_alpha   90.00
_cell.angle_beta   90.00
_cell.angle_gamma   90.00
#
_symmetry.space_group_name_H-M   'P 1'
#
loop_
_entity.id
_entity.type
_entity.pdbx_description
1 polymer ?
#
loop_
_entity_poly.entity_id
_entity_poly.type
_entity_poly.pdbx_seq_one_letter_code
_entity_poly.pdbx_strand_id
1 'polypeptide(L)'
;LVLWCAFSILTSLTNKFILSTRNGDPNVLAMAQILTTTLLGGIKMNTPCCLNQYIHAKPSPDVKHTNFIRNMAFVGIMRFTTVVLGLISLKYVAVSFTETIKSSAPIFTVGLAWIMLQEKTGVYVNLALLPVTAGLALCSATEIGFNMLGFLAAVSNNIVDCIQNVFSKKLLSGEHYTPVELQFYTSAAAAVVQIPLWFYNVCMRILGFHLDDIVAIDKTVAIMMVLNSLGFHLQSVTAYVLMADISPVSHSVANTAKRALLILLSILIFHNPVTVMNIFGILIVILGVVLYNRAREYEK
;
A
#
# COMPACT_ATOMS: atom_id res chain seq x y z
N LEU A 1 -3.59 5.81 -15.02
CA LEU A 1 -4.04 6.63 -13.85
C LEU A 1 -5.44 6.25 -13.36
N VAL A 2 -6.50 6.44 -14.14
CA VAL A 2 -7.90 6.20 -13.71
C VAL A 2 -8.13 4.77 -13.20
N LEU A 3 -7.66 3.75 -13.94
CA LEU A 3 -7.76 2.35 -13.52
C LEU A 3 -7.09 2.09 -12.16
N TRP A 4 -5.89 2.65 -11.94
CA TRP A 4 -5.18 2.52 -10.66
C TRP A 4 -5.98 3.15 -9.52
N CYS A 5 -6.52 4.35 -9.71
CA CYS A 5 -7.37 5.00 -8.72
C CYS A 5 -8.62 4.15 -8.41
N ALA A 6 -9.32 3.67 -9.45
CA ALA A 6 -10.54 2.89 -9.30
C ALA A 6 -10.30 1.57 -8.55
N PHE A 7 -9.33 0.76 -8.97
CA PHE A 7 -9.00 -0.50 -8.29
C PHE A 7 -8.46 -0.27 -6.87
N SER A 8 -7.69 0.80 -6.65
CA SER A 8 -7.20 1.14 -5.32
C SER A 8 -8.32 1.56 -4.37
N ILE A 9 -9.30 2.33 -4.84
CA ILE A 9 -10.46 2.73 -4.02
C ILE A 9 -11.31 1.51 -3.71
N LEU A 10 -11.66 0.73 -4.74
CA LEU A 10 -12.49 -0.46 -4.59
C LEU A 10 -11.86 -1.46 -3.61
N THR A 11 -10.58 -1.79 -3.80
CA THR A 11 -9.87 -2.75 -2.94
C THR A 11 -9.81 -2.26 -1.49
N SER A 12 -9.50 -0.98 -1.25
CA SER A 12 -9.45 -0.42 0.10
C SER A 12 -10.82 -0.45 0.80
N LEU A 13 -11.90 -0.10 0.10
CA LEU A 13 -13.26 -0.15 0.66
C LEU A 13 -13.68 -1.60 0.95
N THR A 14 -13.45 -2.52 0.00
CA THR A 14 -13.76 -3.95 0.22
C THR A 14 -12.90 -4.57 1.32
N ASN A 15 -11.62 -4.16 1.48
CA ASN A 15 -10.78 -4.59 2.61
C ASN A 15 -11.45 -4.24 3.94
N LYS A 16 -11.88 -2.99 4.12
CA LYS A 16 -12.55 -2.57 5.36
C LYS A 16 -13.85 -3.32 5.58
N PHE A 17 -14.64 -3.53 4.53
CA PHE A 17 -15.90 -4.27 4.63
C PHE A 17 -15.68 -5.72 5.09
N ILE A 18 -14.71 -6.43 4.51
CA ILE A 18 -14.37 -7.81 4.90
C ILE A 18 -13.87 -7.86 6.35
N LEU A 19 -12.95 -6.97 6.72
CA LEU A 19 -12.29 -7.03 8.03
C LEU A 19 -13.18 -6.53 9.18
N SER A 20 -13.91 -5.44 8.97
CA SER A 20 -14.65 -4.75 10.04
C SER A 20 -16.09 -5.22 10.15
N THR A 21 -16.78 -5.43 9.01
CA THR A 21 -18.22 -5.79 9.02
C THR A 21 -18.42 -7.30 9.11
N ARG A 22 -17.50 -8.09 8.55
CA ARG A 22 -17.57 -9.56 8.55
C ARG A 22 -16.56 -10.23 9.48
N ASN A 23 -15.87 -9.45 10.30
CA ASN A 23 -14.83 -9.89 11.24
C ASN A 23 -13.77 -10.82 10.61
N GLY A 24 -13.42 -10.54 9.35
CA GLY A 24 -12.45 -11.34 8.60
C GLY A 24 -11.05 -11.29 9.23
N ASP A 25 -10.31 -12.39 9.11
CA ASP A 25 -8.92 -12.44 9.55
C ASP A 25 -8.00 -11.72 8.55
N PRO A 26 -7.25 -10.68 8.99
CA PRO A 26 -6.35 -9.94 8.11
C PRO A 26 -5.23 -10.80 7.54
N ASN A 27 -4.79 -11.85 8.23
CA ASN A 27 -3.75 -12.75 7.73
C ASN A 27 -4.27 -13.62 6.58
N VAL A 28 -5.52 -14.11 6.67
CA VAL A 28 -6.14 -14.91 5.61
C VAL A 28 -6.39 -14.04 4.39
N LEU A 29 -6.84 -12.79 4.58
CA LEU A 29 -7.01 -11.83 3.49
C LEU A 29 -5.67 -11.45 2.84
N ALA A 30 -4.63 -11.20 3.64
CA ALA A 30 -3.27 -10.92 3.15
C ALA A 30 -2.74 -12.08 2.28
N MET A 31 -2.92 -13.31 2.77
CA MET A 31 -2.52 -14.51 2.04
C MET A 31 -3.27 -14.63 0.72
N ALA A 32 -4.60 -14.47 0.72
CA ALA A 32 -5.39 -14.52 -0.50
C ALA A 32 -4.91 -13.47 -1.52
N GLN A 33 -4.71 -12.23 -1.09
CA GLN A 33 -4.22 -11.14 -1.94
C GLN A 33 -2.84 -11.44 -2.52
N ILE A 34 -1.87 -11.84 -1.70
CA ILE A 34 -0.49 -12.11 -2.14
C ILE A 34 -0.45 -13.33 -3.07
N LEU A 35 -1.11 -14.44 -2.70
CA LEU A 35 -1.12 -15.66 -3.50
C LEU A 35 -1.81 -15.46 -4.85
N THR A 36 -3.01 -14.87 -4.87
CA THR A 36 -3.70 -14.55 -6.13
C THR A 36 -2.84 -13.67 -7.02
N THR A 37 -2.19 -12.67 -6.43
CA THR A 37 -1.33 -11.74 -7.17
C THR A 37 -0.08 -12.41 -7.75
N THR A 38 0.51 -13.38 -7.02
CA THR A 38 1.64 -14.20 -7.50
C THR A 38 1.20 -15.18 -8.59
N LEU A 39 0.07 -15.87 -8.41
CA LEU A 39 -0.46 -16.83 -9.38
C LEU A 39 -0.81 -16.15 -10.71
N LEU A 40 -1.60 -15.06 -10.67
CA LEU A 40 -1.96 -14.31 -11.87
C LEU A 40 -0.75 -13.64 -12.52
N GLY A 41 0.19 -13.12 -11.72
CA GLY A 41 1.46 -12.60 -12.23
C GLY A 41 2.29 -13.67 -12.96
N GLY A 42 2.35 -14.88 -12.40
CA GLY A 42 3.06 -16.01 -13.01
C GLY A 42 2.39 -16.50 -14.30
N ILE A 43 1.06 -16.58 -14.32
CA ILE A 43 0.30 -16.88 -15.54
C ILE A 43 0.59 -15.82 -16.61
N LYS A 44 0.57 -14.54 -16.25
CA LYS A 44 0.87 -13.45 -17.19
C LYS A 44 2.31 -13.49 -17.70
N MET A 45 3.27 -13.92 -16.88
CA MET A 45 4.66 -14.09 -17.31
C MET A 45 4.84 -15.26 -18.29
N ASN A 46 4.13 -16.36 -18.03
CA ASN A 46 4.26 -17.61 -18.79
C ASN A 46 3.34 -17.69 -20.02
N THR A 47 2.30 -16.87 -20.09
CA THR A 47 1.36 -16.86 -21.22
C THR A 47 1.79 -15.78 -22.23
N PRO A 48 2.11 -16.14 -23.48
CA PRO A 48 2.35 -15.17 -24.54
C PRO A 48 1.01 -14.56 -25.00
N CYS A 49 0.37 -13.76 -24.16
CA CYS A 49 -0.83 -13.02 -24.56
C CYS A 49 -0.44 -11.88 -25.52
N CYS A 50 -1.28 -11.61 -26.52
CA CYS A 50 -1.02 -10.68 -27.64
C CYS A 50 -0.66 -9.24 -27.23
N LEU A 51 -0.93 -8.81 -25.98
CA LEU A 51 -0.50 -7.51 -25.45
C LEU A 51 1.00 -7.44 -25.12
N ASN A 52 1.67 -8.59 -24.93
CA ASN A 52 3.08 -8.67 -24.57
C ASN A 52 4.00 -8.35 -25.77
N GLN A 53 3.51 -8.51 -27.00
CA GLN A 53 4.31 -8.36 -28.22
C GLN A 53 4.72 -6.90 -28.51
N TYR A 54 4.05 -5.91 -27.89
CA TYR A 54 4.37 -4.48 -28.05
C TYR A 54 5.32 -3.93 -26.98
N ILE A 55 5.51 -4.61 -25.84
CA ILE A 55 6.34 -4.14 -24.72
C ILE A 55 7.67 -4.90 -24.65
N HIS A 56 7.81 -6.03 -25.36
CA HIS A 56 9.07 -6.73 -25.53
C HIS A 56 9.98 -6.04 -26.55
N ALA A 57 10.45 -4.83 -26.24
CA ALA A 57 11.82 -4.49 -26.59
C ALA A 57 12.70 -5.46 -25.77
N LYS A 58 13.13 -6.55 -26.42
CA LYS A 58 13.92 -7.68 -25.90
C LYS A 58 14.47 -7.47 -24.47
N PRO A 59 14.12 -8.32 -23.48
CA PRO A 59 15.01 -8.48 -22.34
C PRO A 59 16.33 -9.00 -22.89
N SER A 60 17.42 -8.25 -22.67
CA SER A 60 18.77 -8.73 -22.95
C SER A 60 18.93 -10.09 -22.25
N PRO A 61 19.13 -11.18 -22.99
CA PRO A 61 19.33 -12.47 -22.37
C PRO A 61 20.68 -12.38 -21.63
N ASP A 62 20.68 -12.82 -20.38
CA ASP A 62 21.90 -13.22 -19.65
C ASP A 62 22.72 -12.14 -18.91
N VAL A 63 22.08 -11.08 -18.40
CA VAL A 63 22.69 -10.39 -17.24
C VAL A 63 22.30 -11.19 -15.99
N LYS A 64 23.19 -12.08 -15.55
CA LYS A 64 23.18 -12.62 -14.18
C LYS A 64 23.17 -11.44 -13.22
N HIS A 65 21.98 -11.00 -12.82
CA HIS A 65 21.78 -9.92 -11.89
C HIS A 65 22.41 -10.33 -10.55
N THR A 66 23.63 -9.86 -10.31
CA THR A 66 24.49 -10.26 -9.18
C THR A 66 23.82 -10.03 -7.82
N ASN A 67 22.72 -9.26 -7.79
CA ASN A 67 21.95 -8.95 -6.60
C ASN A 67 20.43 -9.22 -6.73
N PHE A 68 19.96 -9.98 -7.73
CA PHE A 68 18.52 -10.18 -7.96
C PHE A 68 17.81 -10.76 -6.74
N ILE A 69 18.32 -11.88 -6.20
CA ILE A 69 17.72 -12.54 -5.04
C ILE A 69 17.66 -11.57 -3.85
N ARG A 70 18.75 -10.84 -3.59
CA ARG A 70 18.82 -9.86 -2.50
C ARG A 70 17.80 -8.73 -2.68
N ASN A 71 17.70 -8.17 -3.89
CA ASN A 71 16.78 -7.08 -4.20
C ASN A 71 15.32 -7.53 -4.11
N MET A 72 14.99 -8.69 -4.67
CA MET A 72 13.63 -9.24 -4.63
C MET A 72 13.24 -9.68 -3.23
N ALA A 73 14.16 -10.27 -2.46
CA ALA A 73 13.92 -10.60 -1.05
C ALA A 73 13.64 -9.35 -0.23
N PHE A 74 14.45 -8.30 -0.38
CA PHE A 74 14.25 -7.03 0.33
C PHE A 74 12.90 -6.40 0.02
N VAL A 75 12.57 -6.20 -1.27
CA VAL A 75 11.30 -5.58 -1.66
C VAL A 75 10.11 -6.51 -1.37
N GLY A 76 10.30 -7.83 -1.45
CA GLY A 76 9.30 -8.83 -1.10
C GLY A 76 8.93 -8.83 0.39
N ILE A 77 9.92 -8.73 1.28
CA ILE A 77 9.69 -8.58 2.73
C ILE A 77 8.90 -7.29 2.99
N MET A 78 9.32 -6.17 2.41
CA MET A 78 8.62 -4.90 2.56
C MET A 78 7.17 -5.01 2.06
N ARG A 79 6.93 -5.66 0.91
CA ARG A 79 5.59 -5.90 0.36
C ARG A 79 4.72 -6.76 1.28
N PHE A 80 5.27 -7.83 1.84
CA PHE A 80 4.56 -8.64 2.84
C PHE A 80 4.18 -7.77 4.04
N THR A 81 5.13 -7.02 4.59
CA THR A 81 4.92 -6.17 5.76
C THR A 81 3.89 -5.07 5.50
N THR A 82 3.90 -4.41 4.33
CA THR A 82 2.91 -3.37 3.99
C THR A 82 1.50 -3.96 3.86
N VAL A 83 1.35 -5.11 3.20
CA VAL A 83 0.03 -5.75 3.07
C VAL A 83 -0.52 -6.11 4.45
N VAL A 84 0.27 -6.78 5.29
CA VAL A 84 -0.18 -7.22 6.63
C VAL A 84 -0.48 -6.03 7.54
N LEU A 85 0.43 -5.07 7.69
CA LEU A 85 0.21 -3.90 8.54
C LEU A 85 -0.92 -3.01 8.03
N GLY A 86 -1.06 -2.88 6.70
CA GLY A 86 -2.18 -2.19 6.08
C GLY A 86 -3.52 -2.80 6.46
N LEU A 87 -3.67 -4.12 6.36
CA LEU A 87 -4.90 -4.82 6.73
C LEU A 87 -5.15 -4.81 8.24
N ILE A 88 -4.12 -4.99 9.07
CA ILE A 88 -4.23 -4.86 10.53
C ILE A 88 -4.75 -3.48 10.90
N SER A 89 -4.22 -2.40 10.29
CA SER A 89 -4.70 -1.05 10.56
C SER A 89 -6.19 -0.89 10.22
N LEU A 90 -6.62 -1.38 9.06
CA LEU A 90 -8.02 -1.31 8.62
C LEU A 90 -8.98 -2.14 9.47
N LYS A 91 -8.48 -3.18 10.16
CA LYS A 91 -9.27 -3.93 11.14
C LYS A 91 -9.62 -3.06 12.35
N TYR A 92 -8.66 -2.29 12.86
CA TYR A 92 -8.81 -1.55 14.13
C TYR A 92 -9.25 -0.10 14.00
N VAL A 93 -8.95 0.57 12.88
CA VAL A 93 -9.28 1.99 12.68
C VAL A 93 -10.07 2.24 11.39
N ALA A 94 -10.69 3.42 11.28
CA ALA A 94 -11.44 3.82 10.09
C ALA A 94 -10.54 4.00 8.86
N VAL A 95 -11.07 3.74 7.67
CA VAL A 95 -10.33 3.92 6.39
C VAL A 95 -9.92 5.39 6.22
N SER A 96 -10.80 6.33 6.54
CA SER A 96 -10.52 7.77 6.51
C SER A 96 -9.28 8.12 7.34
N PHE A 97 -9.20 7.58 8.56
CA PHE A 97 -8.07 7.82 9.45
C PHE A 97 -6.79 7.16 8.93
N THR A 98 -6.84 5.90 8.49
CA THR A 98 -5.69 5.22 7.87
C THR A 98 -5.17 5.97 6.64
N GLU A 99 -6.04 6.47 5.77
CA GLU A 99 -5.63 7.23 4.58
C GLU A 99 -5.11 8.63 4.92
N THR A 100 -5.58 9.22 6.02
CA THR A 100 -5.01 10.47 6.56
C THR A 100 -3.59 10.24 7.06
N ILE A 101 -3.33 9.16 7.82
CA ILE A 101 -1.97 8.77 8.23
C ILE A 101 -1.09 8.51 7.00
N LYS A 102 -1.58 7.76 6.01
CA LYS A 102 -0.79 7.50 4.80
C LYS A 102 -0.56 8.74 3.93
N SER A 103 -1.40 9.77 4.04
CA SER A 103 -1.18 11.06 3.38
C SER A 103 0.04 11.79 3.96
N SER A 104 0.47 11.44 5.18
CA SER A 104 1.67 11.97 5.80
C SER A 104 2.99 11.35 5.27
N ALA A 105 2.93 10.56 4.19
CA ALA A 105 4.09 9.97 3.51
C ALA A 105 5.24 10.97 3.21
N PRO A 106 4.99 12.25 2.87
CA PRO A 106 6.07 13.22 2.67
C PRO A 106 7.03 13.35 3.86
N ILE A 107 6.54 13.25 5.10
CA ILE A 107 7.37 13.34 6.32
C ILE A 107 8.43 12.23 6.30
N PHE A 108 8.00 10.99 6.05
CA PHE A 108 8.88 9.83 6.02
C PHE A 108 9.79 9.84 4.80
N THR A 109 9.28 10.31 3.65
CA THR A 109 10.06 10.39 2.41
C THR A 109 11.22 11.38 2.54
N VAL A 110 10.99 12.55 3.14
CA VAL A 110 12.05 13.55 3.40
C VAL A 110 13.08 13.00 4.40
N GLY A 111 12.63 12.35 5.48
CA GLY A 111 13.53 11.70 6.43
C GLY A 111 14.40 10.61 5.79
N LEU A 112 13.82 9.77 4.93
CA LEU A 112 14.55 8.74 4.19
C LEU A 112 15.54 9.35 3.19
N ALA A 113 15.17 10.41 2.47
CA ALA A 113 16.08 11.10 1.57
C ALA A 113 17.31 11.64 2.32
N TRP A 114 17.10 12.23 3.50
CA TRP A 114 18.19 12.74 4.32
C TRP A 114 19.12 11.63 4.84
N ILE A 115 18.56 10.52 5.36
CA ILE A 115 19.35 9.42 5.93
C ILE A 115 20.06 8.60 4.85
N MET A 116 19.35 8.25 3.77
CA MET A 116 19.84 7.31 2.77
C MET A 116 20.62 7.97 1.63
N LEU A 117 20.22 9.18 1.21
CA LEU A 117 20.81 9.88 0.07
C LEU A 117 21.72 11.04 0.52
N GLN A 118 21.68 11.42 1.80
CA GLN A 118 22.34 12.61 2.34
C GLN A 118 21.93 13.91 1.61
N GLU A 119 20.75 13.90 0.98
CA GLU A 119 20.19 15.08 0.33
C GLU A 119 19.47 15.96 1.36
N LYS A 120 19.84 17.24 1.41
CA LYS A 120 19.09 18.23 2.20
C LYS A 120 17.92 18.76 1.36
N THR A 121 16.73 18.73 1.93
CA THR A 121 15.54 19.37 1.34
C THR A 121 15.53 20.86 1.63
N GLY A 122 15.00 21.65 0.70
CA GLY A 122 14.94 23.09 0.89
C GLY A 122 13.93 23.51 1.96
N VAL A 123 14.03 24.78 2.35
CA VAL A 123 13.27 25.35 3.46
C VAL A 123 11.77 25.27 3.20
N TYR A 124 11.33 25.51 1.97
CA TYR A 124 9.91 25.45 1.60
C TYR A 124 9.32 24.05 1.75
N VAL A 125 10.07 23.02 1.38
CA VAL A 125 9.64 21.62 1.59
C VAL A 125 9.50 21.31 3.07
N ASN A 126 10.46 21.73 3.90
CA ASN A 126 10.41 21.49 5.35
C ASN A 126 9.27 22.25 6.03
N LEU A 127 8.99 23.49 5.61
CA LEU A 127 7.85 24.26 6.11
C LEU A 127 6.51 23.63 5.73
N ALA A 128 6.41 23.03 4.54
CA ALA A 128 5.20 22.30 4.12
C ALA A 128 4.94 21.02 4.93
N LEU A 129 5.93 20.47 5.64
CA LEU A 129 5.72 19.32 6.54
C LEU A 129 5.02 19.70 7.85
N LEU A 130 5.15 20.96 8.31
CA LEU A 130 4.50 21.45 9.53
C LEU A 130 2.96 21.31 9.52
N PRO A 131 2.24 21.76 8.47
CA PRO A 131 0.80 21.51 8.40
C PRO A 131 0.50 20.00 8.32
N VAL A 132 1.30 19.20 7.61
CA VAL A 132 1.07 17.75 7.53
C VAL A 132 1.15 17.08 8.92
N THR A 133 2.17 17.42 9.71
CA THR A 133 2.32 16.88 11.08
C THR A 133 1.24 17.41 12.02
N ALA A 134 0.95 18.71 11.99
CA ALA A 134 -0.06 19.32 12.84
C ALA A 134 -1.47 18.77 12.54
N GLY A 135 -1.83 18.66 11.26
CA GLY A 135 -3.10 18.08 10.84
C GLY A 135 -3.24 16.62 11.25
N LEU A 136 -2.18 15.82 11.11
CA LEU A 136 -2.17 14.42 11.53
C LEU A 136 -2.31 14.27 13.05
N ALA A 137 -1.63 15.12 13.83
CA ALA A 137 -1.76 15.15 15.28
C ALA A 137 -3.19 15.50 15.70
N LEU A 138 -3.80 16.51 15.06
CA LEU A 138 -5.18 16.90 15.30
C LEU A 138 -6.17 15.77 14.96
N CYS A 139 -5.99 15.11 13.81
CA CYS A 139 -6.83 13.96 13.42
C CYS A 139 -6.73 12.85 14.47
N SER A 140 -5.51 12.50 14.89
CA SER A 140 -5.27 11.45 15.89
C SER A 140 -5.92 11.78 17.23
N ALA A 141 -5.85 13.05 17.67
CA ALA A 141 -6.44 13.49 18.93
C ALA A 141 -7.98 13.57 18.91
N THR A 142 -8.59 13.65 17.74
CA THR A 142 -10.04 13.89 17.56
C THR A 142 -10.77 12.74 16.86
N GLU A 143 -10.06 11.63 16.63
CA GLU A 143 -10.59 10.40 16.05
C GLU A 143 -11.39 9.63 17.11
N ILE A 144 -12.69 9.44 16.86
CA ILE A 144 -13.59 8.77 17.80
C ILE A 144 -13.25 7.28 17.91
N GLY A 145 -12.90 6.65 16.79
CA GLY A 145 -12.49 5.24 16.72
C GLY A 145 -11.00 5.01 16.93
N PHE A 146 -10.31 5.87 17.69
CA PHE A 146 -8.87 5.77 17.84
C PHE A 146 -8.47 4.47 18.55
N ASN A 147 -7.57 3.72 17.91
CA ASN A 147 -6.96 2.53 18.48
C ASN A 147 -5.45 2.58 18.28
N MET A 148 -4.68 2.49 19.37
CA MET A 148 -3.22 2.63 19.34
C MET A 148 -2.55 1.55 18.46
N LEU A 149 -3.02 0.31 18.52
CA LEU A 149 -2.48 -0.77 17.69
C LEU A 149 -2.73 -0.49 16.21
N GLY A 150 -3.94 -0.08 15.85
CA GLY A 150 -4.29 0.31 14.48
C GLY A 150 -3.50 1.53 13.99
N PHE A 151 -3.29 2.52 14.84
CA PHE A 151 -2.49 3.71 14.56
C PHE A 151 -1.02 3.35 14.31
N LEU A 152 -0.38 2.61 15.22
CA LEU A 152 1.01 2.18 15.06
C LEU A 152 1.20 1.29 13.83
N ALA A 153 0.24 0.39 13.54
CA ALA A 153 0.24 -0.40 12.32
C ALA A 153 0.15 0.48 11.06
N ALA A 154 -0.71 1.51 11.06
CA ALA A 154 -0.85 2.44 9.94
C ALA A 154 0.42 3.29 9.70
N VAL A 155 1.02 3.82 10.77
CA VAL A 155 2.26 4.60 10.70
C VAL A 155 3.42 3.72 10.21
N SER A 156 3.57 2.52 10.79
CA SER A 156 4.60 1.57 10.39
C SER A 156 4.42 1.13 8.94
N ASN A 157 3.19 0.83 8.53
CA ASN A 157 2.84 0.55 7.14
C ASN A 157 3.28 1.69 6.22
N ASN A 158 3.02 2.95 6.59
CA ASN A 158 3.37 4.11 5.76
C ASN A 158 4.89 4.25 5.58
N ILE A 159 5.68 4.01 6.63
CA ILE A 159 7.16 4.04 6.57
C ILE A 159 7.67 2.95 5.61
N VAL A 160 7.22 1.70 5.81
CA VAL A 160 7.62 0.55 4.99
C VAL A 160 7.20 0.75 3.53
N ASP A 161 6.00 1.29 3.29
CA ASP A 161 5.50 1.61 1.94
C ASP A 161 6.35 2.69 1.25
N CYS A 162 6.77 3.73 1.99
CA CYS A 162 7.69 4.73 1.44
C CYS A 162 9.02 4.10 1.02
N ILE A 163 9.63 3.27 1.87
CA ILE A 163 10.87 2.55 1.55
C ILE A 163 10.67 1.66 0.33
N GLN A 164 9.62 0.83 0.33
CA GLN A 164 9.30 -0.08 -0.77
C GLN A 164 9.15 0.66 -2.09
N ASN A 165 8.44 1.79 -2.10
CA ASN A 165 8.18 2.57 -3.31
C ASN A 165 9.44 3.25 -3.85
N VAL A 166 10.30 3.79 -2.98
CA VAL A 166 11.61 4.36 -3.38
C VAL A 166 12.50 3.30 -4.03
N PHE A 167 12.64 2.13 -3.38
CA PHE A 167 13.43 1.03 -3.94
C PHE A 167 12.83 0.47 -5.23
N SER A 168 11.51 0.32 -5.30
CA SER A 168 10.82 -0.16 -6.50
C SER A 168 11.01 0.79 -7.67
N LYS A 169 10.86 2.10 -7.46
CA LYS A 169 11.12 3.10 -8.50
C LYS A 169 12.57 3.09 -8.96
N LYS A 170 13.54 2.89 -8.06
CA LYS A 170 14.96 2.73 -8.41
C LYS A 170 15.19 1.51 -9.31
N LEU A 171 14.57 0.37 -8.99
CA LEU A 171 14.69 -0.85 -9.79
C LEU A 171 14.04 -0.70 -11.18
N LEU A 172 12.90 -0.01 -11.28
CA LEU A 172 12.24 0.28 -12.56
C LEU A 172 13.04 1.28 -13.41
N SER A 173 13.65 2.29 -12.77
CA SER A 173 14.39 3.35 -13.49
C SER A 173 15.76 2.89 -13.98
N GLY A 174 16.31 1.81 -13.43
CA GLY A 174 17.55 1.20 -13.91
C GLY A 174 17.41 0.32 -15.15
N GLU A 175 16.24 0.33 -15.82
CA GLU A 175 15.89 -0.47 -17.01
C GLU A 175 16.06 -1.99 -16.86
N HIS A 176 16.23 -2.50 -15.64
CA HIS A 176 16.48 -3.91 -15.38
C HIS A 176 15.21 -4.76 -15.27
N TYR A 177 14.04 -4.13 -15.06
CA TYR A 177 12.78 -4.82 -14.80
C TYR A 177 11.61 -4.08 -15.44
N THR A 178 10.74 -4.81 -16.11
CA THR A 178 9.42 -4.30 -16.49
C THR A 178 8.51 -4.17 -15.25
N PRO A 179 7.49 -3.31 -15.29
CA PRO A 179 6.50 -3.19 -14.22
C PRO A 179 5.84 -4.52 -13.83
N VAL A 180 5.61 -5.38 -14.82
CA VAL A 180 4.97 -6.69 -14.64
C VAL A 180 5.93 -7.66 -13.96
N GLU A 181 7.19 -7.71 -14.38
CA GLU A 181 8.21 -8.55 -13.75
C GLU A 181 8.43 -8.15 -12.30
N LEU A 182 8.59 -6.85 -12.03
CA LEU A 182 8.81 -6.39 -10.67
C LEU A 182 7.59 -6.69 -9.77
N GLN A 183 6.37 -6.53 -10.28
CA GLN A 183 5.15 -6.90 -9.56
C GLN A 183 5.14 -8.40 -9.23
N PHE A 184 5.44 -9.26 -10.20
CA PHE A 184 5.46 -10.72 -10.00
C PHE A 184 6.53 -11.14 -9.00
N TYR A 185 7.80 -10.78 -9.23
CA TYR A 185 8.91 -11.23 -8.38
C TYR A 185 8.80 -10.74 -6.94
N THR A 186 8.34 -9.50 -6.73
CA THR A 186 8.10 -8.98 -5.38
C THR A 186 6.94 -9.70 -4.69
N SER A 187 5.90 -10.08 -5.43
CA SER A 187 4.77 -10.85 -4.87
C SER A 187 5.16 -12.30 -4.58
N ALA A 188 5.98 -12.92 -5.44
CA ALA A 188 6.52 -14.26 -5.21
C ALA A 188 7.41 -14.29 -3.98
N ALA A 189 8.31 -13.31 -3.82
CA ALA A 189 9.15 -13.19 -2.62
C ALA A 189 8.31 -12.94 -1.36
N ALA A 190 7.26 -12.11 -1.43
CA ALA A 190 6.32 -11.91 -0.31
C ALA A 190 5.57 -13.21 0.05
N ALA A 191 5.19 -14.02 -0.95
CA ALA A 191 4.51 -15.31 -0.73
C ALA A 191 5.40 -16.31 0.01
N VAL A 192 6.70 -16.35 -0.28
CA VAL A 192 7.68 -17.21 0.41
C VAL A 192 7.74 -16.89 1.91
N VAL A 193 7.55 -15.62 2.30
CA VAL A 193 7.49 -15.21 3.72
C VAL A 193 6.12 -15.48 4.33
N GLN A 194 5.04 -15.22 3.57
CA GLN A 194 3.67 -15.31 4.06
C GLN A 194 3.20 -16.75 4.31
N ILE A 195 3.59 -17.71 3.46
CA ILE A 195 3.12 -19.11 3.52
C ILE A 195 3.56 -19.81 4.82
N PRO A 196 4.85 -19.80 5.22
CA PRO A 196 5.28 -20.42 6.48
C PRO A 196 4.61 -19.79 7.70
N LEU A 197 4.44 -18.47 7.70
CA LEU A 197 3.79 -17.76 8.81
C LEU A 197 2.31 -18.15 8.93
N TRP A 198 1.62 -18.31 7.80
CA TRP A 198 0.24 -18.79 7.81
C TRP A 198 0.15 -20.22 8.35
N PHE A 199 1.02 -21.12 7.89
CA PHE A 199 1.05 -22.50 8.39
C PHE A 199 1.32 -22.56 9.89
N TYR A 200 2.27 -21.76 10.37
CA TYR A 200 2.54 -21.60 11.80
C TYR A 200 1.28 -21.16 12.58
N ASN A 201 0.59 -20.12 12.13
CA ASN A 201 -0.63 -19.62 12.77
C ASN A 201 -1.75 -20.66 12.78
N VAL A 202 -1.93 -21.42 11.69
CA VAL A 202 -2.92 -22.50 11.61
C VAL A 202 -2.56 -23.64 12.56
N CYS A 203 -1.30 -24.07 12.58
CA CYS A 203 -0.83 -25.10 13.51
C CYS A 203 -1.05 -24.69 14.97
N MET A 204 -0.71 -23.45 15.34
CA MET A 204 -0.91 -22.95 16.70
C MET A 204 -2.38 -22.90 17.11
N ARG A 205 -3.30 -22.65 16.17
CA ARG A 205 -4.75 -22.74 16.42
C ARG A 205 -5.22 -24.19 16.61
N ILE A 206 -4.78 -25.10 15.75
CA ILE A 206 -5.13 -26.53 15.83
C ILE A 206 -4.63 -27.14 17.14
N LEU A 207 -3.43 -26.76 17.58
CA LEU A 207 -2.82 -27.22 18.83
C LEU A 207 -3.47 -26.59 20.09
N GLY A 208 -4.49 -25.75 19.95
CA GLY A 208 -5.22 -25.15 21.08
C GLY A 208 -4.47 -24.03 21.80
N PHE A 209 -3.36 -23.52 21.24
CA PHE A 209 -2.61 -22.42 21.84
C PHE A 209 -3.25 -21.04 21.58
N HIS A 210 -4.19 -20.94 20.65
CA HIS A 210 -4.99 -19.73 20.41
C HIS A 210 -6.47 -20.05 20.64
N LEU A 211 -7.11 -19.31 21.53
CA LEU A 211 -8.53 -19.46 21.92
C LEU A 211 -9.50 -18.75 20.97
N ASP A 212 -9.07 -18.43 19.75
CA ASP A 212 -9.94 -17.81 18.75
C ASP A 212 -10.73 -18.91 18.04
N ASP A 213 -12.07 -18.84 18.12
CA ASP A 213 -12.96 -19.74 17.40
C ASP A 213 -12.60 -19.80 15.90
N ILE A 214 -12.62 -21.00 15.31
CA ILE A 214 -12.55 -21.16 13.85
C ILE A 214 -13.83 -20.56 13.29
N VAL A 215 -13.77 -19.27 12.94
CA VAL A 215 -14.89 -18.59 12.28
C VAL A 215 -15.08 -19.26 10.92
N ALA A 216 -16.19 -19.98 10.78
CA ALA A 216 -16.58 -20.55 9.50
C ALA A 216 -16.69 -19.42 8.47
N ILE A 217 -15.89 -19.51 7.40
CA ILE A 217 -15.93 -18.53 6.32
C ILE A 217 -17.24 -18.74 5.56
N ASP A 218 -18.17 -17.80 5.72
CA ASP A 218 -19.40 -17.78 4.93
C ASP A 218 -19.08 -17.71 3.43
N LYS A 219 -19.89 -18.36 2.59
CA LYS A 219 -19.73 -18.36 1.12
C LYS A 219 -19.63 -16.95 0.55
N THR A 220 -20.42 -16.02 1.10
CA THR A 220 -20.39 -14.61 0.72
C THR A 220 -19.03 -13.97 1.00
N VAL A 221 -18.47 -14.24 2.18
CA VAL A 221 -17.15 -13.73 2.59
C VAL A 221 -16.07 -14.34 1.70
N ALA A 222 -16.13 -15.64 1.40
CA ALA A 222 -15.19 -16.29 0.49
C ALA A 222 -15.20 -15.65 -0.91
N ILE A 223 -16.39 -15.42 -1.49
CA ILE A 223 -16.52 -14.74 -2.80
C ILE A 223 -15.96 -13.32 -2.74
N MET A 224 -16.27 -12.57 -1.68
CA MET A 224 -15.73 -11.22 -1.49
C MET A 224 -14.20 -11.21 -1.37
N MET A 225 -13.60 -12.17 -0.66
CA MET A 225 -12.15 -12.31 -0.55
C MET A 225 -11.50 -12.62 -1.90
N VAL A 226 -12.12 -13.47 -2.73
CA VAL A 226 -11.64 -13.74 -4.09
C VAL A 226 -11.70 -12.48 -4.94
N LEU A 227 -12.86 -11.79 -5.00
CA LEU A 227 -13.02 -10.56 -5.78
C LEU A 227 -12.08 -9.45 -5.30
N ASN A 228 -11.90 -9.32 -4.00
CA ASN A 228 -10.95 -8.40 -3.41
C ASN A 228 -9.51 -8.72 -3.79
N SER A 229 -9.12 -10.00 -3.80
CA SER A 229 -7.77 -10.44 -4.19
C SER A 229 -7.50 -10.20 -5.67
N LEU A 230 -8.51 -10.37 -6.53
CA LEU A 230 -8.45 -9.97 -7.94
C LEU A 230 -8.29 -8.46 -8.09
N GLY A 231 -9.08 -7.67 -7.35
CA GLY A 231 -8.97 -6.21 -7.31
C GLY A 231 -7.60 -5.73 -6.84
N PHE A 232 -7.03 -6.38 -5.82
CA PHE A 232 -5.70 -6.11 -5.31
C PHE A 232 -4.61 -6.41 -6.35
N HIS A 233 -4.73 -7.52 -7.10
CA HIS A 233 -3.82 -7.80 -8.23
C HIS A 233 -3.88 -6.69 -9.29
N LEU A 234 -5.08 -6.31 -9.73
CA LEU A 234 -5.28 -5.26 -10.74
C LEU A 234 -4.78 -3.89 -10.25
N GLN A 235 -5.04 -3.55 -8.99
CA GLN A 235 -4.47 -2.38 -8.32
C GLN A 235 -2.94 -2.42 -8.34
N SER A 236 -2.34 -3.56 -7.98
CA SER A 236 -0.89 -3.68 -7.91
C SER A 236 -0.23 -3.56 -9.28
N VAL A 237 -0.76 -4.22 -10.32
CA VAL A 237 -0.23 -4.13 -11.68
C VAL A 237 -0.32 -2.69 -12.19
N THR A 238 -1.49 -2.07 -12.06
CA THR A 238 -1.68 -0.69 -12.52
C THR A 238 -0.85 0.32 -11.72
N ALA A 239 -0.55 0.05 -10.44
CA ALA A 239 0.35 0.87 -9.63
C ALA A 239 1.80 0.84 -10.15
N TYR A 240 2.35 -0.34 -10.43
CA TYR A 240 3.72 -0.45 -10.96
C TYR A 240 3.84 0.14 -12.36
N VAL A 241 2.84 -0.05 -13.24
CA VAL A 241 2.81 0.58 -14.58
C VAL A 241 2.80 2.10 -14.43
N LEU A 242 1.90 2.64 -13.61
CA LEU A 242 1.86 4.08 -13.36
C LEU A 242 3.18 4.59 -12.78
N MET A 243 3.75 3.88 -11.82
CA MET A 243 5.03 4.21 -11.20
C MET A 243 6.16 4.27 -12.23
N ALA A 244 6.17 3.43 -13.26
CA ALA A 244 7.16 3.49 -14.33
C ALA A 244 6.93 4.67 -15.27
N ASP A 245 5.68 4.91 -15.68
CA ASP A 245 5.34 5.80 -16.79
C ASP A 245 5.30 7.29 -16.44
N ILE A 246 5.13 7.66 -15.16
CA ILE A 246 5.00 9.06 -14.74
C ILE A 246 6.12 9.52 -13.82
N SER A 247 6.32 10.85 -13.78
CA SER A 247 7.28 11.47 -12.89
C SER A 247 6.91 11.24 -11.41
N PRO A 248 7.89 11.20 -10.49
CA PRO A 248 7.61 11.06 -9.06
C PRO A 248 6.68 12.15 -8.50
N VAL A 249 6.73 13.36 -9.05
CA VAL A 249 5.88 14.49 -8.65
C VAL A 249 4.45 14.25 -9.11
N SER A 250 4.25 13.91 -10.38
CA SER A 250 2.93 13.58 -10.93
C SER A 250 2.29 12.40 -10.19
N HIS A 251 3.10 11.40 -9.82
CA HIS A 251 2.66 10.28 -9.00
C HIS A 251 2.21 10.73 -7.59
N SER A 252 2.95 11.64 -6.96
CA SER A 252 2.59 12.19 -5.64
C SER A 252 1.27 12.97 -5.69
N VAL A 253 1.07 13.83 -6.69
CA VAL A 253 -0.18 14.59 -6.88
C VAL A 253 -1.36 13.65 -7.12
N ALA A 254 -1.19 12.68 -8.02
CA ALA A 254 -2.20 11.65 -8.28
C ALA A 254 -2.57 10.85 -7.03
N ASN A 255 -1.58 10.46 -6.22
CA ASN A 255 -1.81 9.75 -4.97
C ASN A 255 -2.56 10.61 -3.95
N THR A 256 -2.24 11.91 -3.87
CA THR A 256 -2.91 12.87 -3.00
C THR A 256 -4.41 12.98 -3.34
N ALA A 257 -4.73 13.15 -4.62
CA ALA A 257 -6.12 13.21 -5.08
C ALA A 257 -6.88 11.90 -4.81
N LYS A 258 -6.25 10.75 -5.12
CA LYS A 258 -6.81 9.42 -4.82
C LYS A 258 -7.12 9.25 -3.33
N ARG A 259 -6.22 9.67 -2.44
CA ARG A 259 -6.42 9.56 -0.98
C ARG A 259 -7.55 10.47 -0.51
N ALA A 260 -7.61 11.72 -0.96
CA ALA A 260 -8.70 12.64 -0.64
C ALA A 260 -10.08 12.07 -1.03
N LEU A 261 -10.17 11.49 -2.24
CA LEU A 261 -11.38 10.81 -2.69
C LEU A 261 -11.72 9.59 -1.83
N LEU A 262 -10.73 8.77 -1.49
CA LEU A 262 -10.94 7.58 -0.65
C LEU A 262 -11.38 7.94 0.77
N ILE A 263 -10.84 9.01 1.36
CA ILE A 263 -11.29 9.54 2.66
C ILE A 263 -12.77 9.91 2.57
N LEU A 264 -13.16 10.76 1.61
CA LEU A 264 -14.53 11.20 1.42
C LEU A 264 -15.49 10.01 1.22
N LEU A 265 -15.18 9.12 0.27
CA LEU A 265 -16.01 7.95 -0.03
C LEU A 265 -16.12 7.02 1.17
N SER A 266 -15.06 6.84 1.94
CA SER A 266 -15.10 5.96 3.12
C SER A 266 -15.99 6.51 4.23
N ILE A 267 -16.02 7.83 4.45
CA ILE A 267 -16.92 8.46 5.42
C ILE A 267 -18.37 8.28 4.97
N LEU A 268 -18.66 8.53 3.68
CA LEU A 268 -20.01 8.40 3.11
C LEU A 268 -20.52 6.95 3.10
N ILE A 269 -19.68 5.97 2.78
CA ILE A 269 -20.09 4.57 2.66
C ILE A 269 -20.24 3.93 4.05
N PHE A 270 -19.23 4.09 4.92
CA PHE A 270 -19.23 3.44 6.24
C PHE A 270 -19.97 4.23 7.31
N HIS A 271 -20.37 5.47 7.03
CA HIS A 271 -21.06 6.35 7.97
C HIS A 271 -20.32 6.45 9.33
N ASN A 272 -18.99 6.42 9.29
CA ASN A 272 -18.18 6.54 10.50
C ASN A 272 -18.39 7.95 11.09
N PRO A 273 -18.59 8.08 12.41
CA PRO A 273 -18.78 9.39 13.02
C PRO A 273 -17.46 10.17 12.94
N VAL A 274 -17.51 11.39 12.40
CA VAL A 274 -16.34 12.27 12.26
C VAL A 274 -16.66 13.61 12.92
N THR A 275 -15.78 14.07 13.81
CA THR A 275 -15.93 15.36 14.47
C THR A 275 -15.56 16.51 13.52
N VAL A 276 -16.09 17.70 13.76
CA VAL A 276 -15.72 18.91 12.99
C VAL A 276 -14.21 19.18 13.06
N MET A 277 -13.61 18.95 14.23
CA MET A 277 -12.16 19.11 14.42
C MET A 277 -11.35 18.08 13.62
N ASN A 278 -11.84 16.84 13.50
CA ASN A 278 -11.20 15.82 12.68
C ASN A 278 -11.27 16.19 11.18
N ILE A 279 -12.40 16.71 10.69
CA ILE A 279 -12.52 17.23 9.32
C ILE A 279 -11.51 18.35 9.09
N PHE A 280 -11.38 19.29 10.03
CA PHE A 280 -10.41 20.37 9.93
C PHE A 280 -8.97 19.83 9.87
N GLY A 281 -8.64 18.82 10.70
CA GLY A 281 -7.35 18.12 10.64
C GLY A 281 -7.09 17.48 9.27
N ILE A 282 -8.07 16.80 8.68
CA ILE A 282 -7.96 16.18 7.35
C ILE A 282 -7.66 17.25 6.29
N LEU A 283 -8.36 18.38 6.33
CA LEU A 283 -8.14 19.49 5.40
C LEU A 283 -6.74 20.08 5.53
N ILE A 284 -6.24 20.25 6.76
CA ILE A 284 -4.86 20.70 7.01
C ILE A 284 -3.85 19.71 6.42
N VAL A 285 -4.05 18.39 6.59
CA VAL A 285 -3.16 17.37 6.02
C VAL A 285 -3.15 17.46 4.49
N ILE A 286 -4.32 17.50 3.86
CA ILE A 286 -4.43 17.60 2.39
C ILE A 286 -3.75 18.87 1.89
N LEU A 287 -4.01 20.02 2.52
CA LEU A 287 -3.35 21.28 2.18
C LEU A 287 -1.84 21.19 2.32
N GLY A 288 -1.35 20.62 3.41
CA GLY A 288 0.09 20.43 3.65
C GLY A 288 0.75 19.56 2.57
N VAL A 289 0.09 18.49 2.14
CA VAL A 289 0.60 17.64 1.05
C VAL A 289 0.60 18.37 -0.30
N VAL A 290 -0.42 19.18 -0.57
CA VAL A 290 -0.46 20.04 -1.78
C VAL A 290 0.68 21.06 -1.76
N LEU A 291 0.91 21.73 -0.62
CA LEU A 291 2.02 22.66 -0.43
C LEU A 291 3.37 21.95 -0.60
N TYR A 292 3.51 20.73 -0.06
CA TYR A 292 4.72 19.93 -0.22
C TYR A 292 4.99 19.59 -1.70
N ASN A 293 3.97 19.15 -2.44
CA ASN A 293 4.11 18.84 -3.86
C ASN A 293 4.53 20.08 -4.67
N ARG A 294 3.93 21.24 -4.38
CA ARG A 294 4.32 22.52 -4.99
C ARG A 294 5.74 22.92 -4.64
N ALA A 295 6.13 22.82 -3.37
CA ALA A 295 7.50 23.12 -2.95
C ALA A 295 8.54 22.22 -3.63
N ARG A 296 8.23 20.92 -3.79
CA ARG A 296 9.08 19.97 -4.52
C ARG A 296 9.14 20.22 -6.03
N GLU A 297 8.10 20.82 -6.62
CA GLU A 297 8.13 21.28 -8.01
C GLU A 297 9.06 22.49 -8.17
N TYR A 298 9.04 23.43 -7.22
CA TYR A 298 9.91 24.62 -7.26
C TYR A 298 11.39 24.33 -7.00
N GLU A 299 11.73 23.27 -6.27
CA GLU A 299 13.11 22.88 -5.97
C GLU A 299 13.82 22.09 -7.10
N LYS A 300 13.09 21.67 -8.14
CA LYS A 300 13.62 20.94 -9.29
C LYS A 300 13.97 21.87 -10.43
#